data_AF-A0AAP3E7Z8-F1
#
_entry.id   AF-A0AAP3E7Z8-F1
#
_cell.length_a   1.000
_cell.length_b   1.000
_cell.length_c   1.000
_cell.angle_alpha   90.00
_cell.angle_beta   90.00
_cell.angle_gamma   90.00
#
_symmetry.space_group_name_H-M   'P 1'
#
loop_
_entity.id
_entity.type
_entity.pdbx_description
1 polymer ?
#
loop_
_entity_poly.entity_id
_entity_poly.type
_entity_poly.pdbx_seq_one_letter_code
_entity_poly.pdbx_strand_id
1 'polypeptide(L)'
;MATDQDNSGIPEIRRDTTLSDIAIHIENRDVEKTKELIASDEEDEQHVDRFFYHRIGRKEKISDVQIVFQSPNYLIVRTEEYRRTRPSYNEPRYIHEQEHTEWVVGYDPDQESGFFIHELQSDKRIDDPDFEWTEEEIREKMGFTREYQGGDLQPGETYRLQGDITIKKEEDKSKSGIKYRKSREVVDEQSDIRKALRKKIIEQAKPQIEGISDKITVNSCQKTVDPLKIESSESEELKQIQRQAGISENKIRDLQDERDGWEVLTAKRRKQLIKEILWEPVEEKIADLIDEQEVRRTAEKRVNKDWSNSEGQYNVQLGNHILLFSNAIQHSRRRVSVRDRSKLYVIHDEHQNLELTLDRGVYRVDVLDRAR
;
A
#
# COMPACT_ATOMS: atom_id res chain seq x y z
N MET A 1 27.83 20.76 -36.27
CA MET A 1 27.11 20.41 -35.02
C MET A 1 27.73 19.12 -34.55
N ALA A 2 28.58 19.21 -33.54
CA ALA A 2 29.24 18.07 -32.95
C ALA A 2 28.18 17.26 -32.19
N THR A 3 28.04 15.99 -32.53
CA THR A 3 27.34 15.01 -31.70
C THR A 3 28.26 14.71 -30.53
N ASP A 4 27.87 15.17 -29.34
CA ASP A 4 28.44 14.68 -28.09
C ASP A 4 28.22 13.16 -28.06
N GLN A 5 29.30 12.41 -28.27
CA GLN A 5 29.36 11.02 -27.89
C GLN A 5 29.39 11.03 -26.36
N ASP A 6 28.25 10.73 -25.75
CA ASP A 6 28.20 10.37 -24.35
C ASP A 6 29.20 9.23 -24.13
N ASN A 7 30.22 9.54 -23.33
CA ASN A 7 31.13 8.60 -22.72
C ASN A 7 30.30 7.70 -21.78
N SER A 8 29.61 6.70 -22.33
CA SER A 8 29.21 5.52 -21.56
C SER A 8 30.45 4.65 -21.34
N GLY A 9 31.42 5.20 -20.61
CA GLY A 9 32.58 4.47 -20.11
C GLY A 9 32.15 3.54 -19.00
N ILE A 10 31.27 2.58 -19.31
CA ILE A 10 31.03 1.45 -18.44
C ILE A 10 32.35 0.67 -18.43
N PRO A 11 33.04 0.52 -17.28
CA PRO A 11 34.28 -0.24 -17.24
C PRO A 11 33.96 -1.68 -17.65
N GLU A 12 34.66 -2.20 -18.68
CA GLU A 12 34.58 -3.61 -19.13
C GLU A 12 34.80 -4.63 -17.98
N ILE A 13 35.28 -4.18 -16.82
CA ILE A 13 35.58 -4.95 -15.62
C ILE A 13 34.36 -5.69 -15.03
N ARG A 14 33.14 -5.16 -15.16
CA ARG A 14 31.97 -5.71 -14.46
C ARG A 14 31.47 -7.06 -15.00
N ARG A 15 31.69 -7.38 -16.27
CA ARG A 15 31.09 -8.59 -16.91
C ARG A 15 31.68 -9.92 -16.46
N ASP A 16 32.91 -9.92 -15.92
CA ASP A 16 33.60 -11.13 -15.47
C ASP A 16 33.62 -11.28 -13.94
N THR A 17 33.01 -10.34 -13.20
CA THR A 17 32.96 -10.39 -11.74
C THR A 17 31.98 -11.48 -11.30
N THR A 18 32.36 -12.27 -10.32
CA THR A 18 31.51 -13.30 -9.70
C THR A 18 31.16 -12.96 -8.25
N LEU A 19 30.14 -13.60 -7.69
CA LEU A 19 29.84 -13.49 -6.25
C LEU A 19 31.03 -13.91 -5.36
N SER A 20 31.91 -14.78 -5.87
CA SER A 20 33.15 -15.16 -5.18
C SER A 20 34.16 -14.02 -5.11
N ASP A 21 34.26 -13.20 -6.15
CA ASP A 21 35.15 -12.03 -6.14
C ASP A 21 34.63 -10.98 -5.15
N ILE A 22 33.32 -10.76 -5.14
CA ILE A 22 32.65 -9.90 -4.16
C ILE A 22 32.91 -10.40 -2.73
N ALA A 23 32.74 -11.70 -2.47
CA ALA A 23 32.99 -12.31 -1.17
C ALA A 23 34.41 -12.00 -0.64
N ILE A 24 35.43 -12.06 -1.50
CA ILE A 24 36.82 -11.74 -1.13
C ILE A 24 36.95 -10.29 -0.64
N HIS A 25 36.32 -9.33 -1.33
CA HIS A 25 36.38 -7.92 -0.93
C HIS A 25 35.62 -7.66 0.38
N ILE A 26 34.52 -8.38 0.59
CA ILE A 26 33.75 -8.34 1.84
C ILE A 26 34.56 -8.85 3.03
N GLU A 27 35.20 -10.01 2.89
CA GLU A 27 36.05 -10.59 3.93
C GLU A 27 37.26 -9.71 4.26
N ASN A 28 37.83 -9.06 3.24
CA ASN A 28 38.93 -8.11 3.37
C ASN A 28 38.48 -6.73 3.90
N ARG A 29 37.17 -6.50 4.08
CA ARG A 29 36.57 -5.23 4.49
C ARG A 29 36.93 -4.07 3.55
N ASP A 30 37.04 -4.36 2.26
CA ASP A 30 37.31 -3.39 1.21
C ASP A 30 35.99 -2.76 0.74
N VAL A 31 35.54 -1.76 1.49
CA VAL A 31 34.24 -1.11 1.28
C VAL A 31 34.14 -0.46 -0.09
N GLU A 32 35.17 0.30 -0.48
CA GLU A 32 35.19 1.04 -1.74
C GLU A 32 35.13 0.07 -2.93
N LYS A 33 35.88 -1.04 -2.87
CA LYS A 33 35.82 -2.03 -3.94
C LYS A 33 34.49 -2.77 -3.95
N THR A 34 33.92 -3.07 -2.79
CA THR A 34 32.59 -3.69 -2.70
C THR A 34 31.51 -2.80 -3.31
N LYS A 35 31.54 -1.48 -3.04
CA LYS A 35 30.67 -0.49 -3.68
C LYS A 35 30.86 -0.47 -5.20
N GLU A 36 32.11 -0.40 -5.66
CA GLU A 36 32.44 -0.38 -7.09
C GLU A 36 31.85 -1.59 -7.84
N LEU A 37 31.85 -2.77 -7.19
CA LEU A 37 31.39 -4.03 -7.78
C LEU A 37 29.87 -4.22 -7.72
N ILE A 38 29.23 -3.89 -6.59
CA ILE A 38 27.80 -4.19 -6.37
C ILE A 38 26.91 -3.00 -6.68
N ALA A 39 27.28 -1.79 -6.25
CA ALA A 39 26.38 -0.65 -6.30
C ALA A 39 26.22 -0.11 -7.72
N SER A 40 24.96 -0.04 -8.18
CA SER A 40 24.60 0.71 -9.38
C SER A 40 24.27 2.17 -9.09
N ASP A 41 23.86 2.50 -7.86
CA ASP A 41 23.41 3.84 -7.48
C ASP A 41 23.70 4.23 -6.01
N GLU A 42 23.16 5.38 -5.60
CA GLU A 42 23.31 5.90 -4.25
C GLU A 42 22.53 5.07 -3.20
N GLU A 43 21.39 4.44 -3.56
CA GLU A 43 20.65 3.57 -2.64
C GLU A 43 21.46 2.30 -2.33
N ASP A 44 22.05 1.68 -3.35
CA ASP A 44 22.92 0.52 -3.18
C ASP A 44 24.22 0.88 -2.44
N GLU A 45 24.83 2.04 -2.72
CA GLU A 45 25.97 2.50 -1.95
C GLU A 45 25.63 2.66 -0.47
N GLN A 46 24.44 3.18 -0.15
CA GLN A 46 23.95 3.28 1.22
C GLN A 46 23.70 1.91 1.84
N HIS A 47 23.22 0.93 1.07
CA HIS A 47 23.10 -0.45 1.52
C HIS A 47 24.46 -1.07 1.83
N VAL A 48 25.46 -0.88 0.96
CA VAL A 48 26.85 -1.32 1.20
C VAL A 48 27.46 -0.58 2.41
N ASP A 49 27.13 0.69 2.62
CA ASP A 49 27.57 1.40 3.82
C ASP A 49 26.93 0.85 5.09
N ARG A 50 25.62 0.56 5.08
CA ARG A 50 24.94 -0.08 6.22
C ARG A 50 25.47 -1.48 6.50
N PHE A 51 25.95 -2.13 5.44
CA PHE A 51 26.55 -3.43 5.48
C PHE A 51 27.91 -3.41 6.22
N PHE A 52 28.77 -2.42 5.99
CA PHE A 52 30.06 -2.31 6.71
C PHE A 52 30.04 -1.44 7.96
N TYR A 53 29.05 -0.56 8.10
CA TYR A 53 29.00 0.44 9.17
C TYR A 53 27.66 0.45 9.88
N HIS A 54 27.70 0.48 11.22
CA HIS A 54 26.53 0.78 12.03
C HIS A 54 26.75 2.04 12.86
N ARG A 55 25.64 2.76 13.11
CA ARG A 55 25.67 4.06 13.77
C ARG A 55 25.34 3.93 15.25
N ILE A 56 26.34 4.10 16.12
CA ILE A 56 26.12 4.21 17.57
C ILE A 56 26.12 5.69 17.97
N GLY A 57 24.93 6.29 18.02
CA GLY A 57 24.76 7.71 18.32
C GLY A 57 25.25 8.60 17.17
N ARG A 58 26.35 9.34 17.38
CA ARG A 58 26.99 10.19 16.34
C ARG A 58 28.23 9.58 15.71
N LYS A 59 28.63 8.37 16.11
CA LYS A 59 29.84 7.71 15.60
C LYS A 59 29.43 6.51 14.74
N GLU A 60 30.03 6.41 13.57
CA GLU A 60 30.04 5.19 12.77
C GLU A 60 31.11 4.24 13.31
N LYS A 61 30.77 2.96 13.35
CA LYS A 61 31.67 1.88 13.68
C LYS A 61 31.60 0.82 12.60
N ILE A 62 32.74 0.22 12.31
CA ILE A 62 32.83 -0.94 11.43
C ILE A 62 32.07 -2.09 12.10
N SER A 63 31.07 -2.62 11.40
CA SER A 63 30.31 -3.80 11.78
C SER A 63 31.19 -5.04 11.71
N ASP A 64 30.87 -6.07 12.49
CA ASP A 64 31.42 -7.38 12.21
C ASP A 64 30.61 -8.00 11.08
N VAL A 65 31.30 -8.35 10.00
CA VAL A 65 30.70 -8.79 8.75
C VAL A 65 31.13 -10.23 8.50
N GLN A 66 30.16 -11.12 8.36
CA GLN A 66 30.40 -12.55 8.15
C GLN A 66 29.58 -13.07 6.98
N ILE A 67 30.23 -13.73 6.03
CA ILE A 67 29.53 -14.50 4.99
C ILE A 67 29.05 -15.80 5.60
N VAL A 68 27.74 -16.03 5.56
CA VAL A 68 27.09 -17.21 6.17
C VAL A 68 26.52 -18.18 5.13
N PHE A 69 26.43 -17.77 3.86
CA PHE A 69 26.06 -18.63 2.75
C PHE A 69 26.62 -18.09 1.44
N GLN A 70 27.03 -19.00 0.56
CA GLN A 70 27.46 -18.67 -0.78
C GLN A 70 27.02 -19.73 -1.77
N SER A 71 26.45 -19.28 -2.89
CA SER A 71 26.05 -20.08 -4.04
C SER A 71 26.40 -19.31 -5.32
N PRO A 72 26.24 -19.92 -6.51
CA PRO A 72 26.40 -19.18 -7.77
C PRO A 72 25.44 -18.00 -7.93
N ASN A 73 24.28 -18.03 -7.27
CA ASN A 73 23.21 -17.03 -7.46
C ASN A 73 23.07 -16.05 -6.30
N TYR A 74 23.46 -16.44 -5.08
CA TYR A 74 23.28 -15.62 -3.88
C TYR A 74 24.47 -15.76 -2.92
N LEU A 75 24.78 -14.64 -2.27
CA LEU A 75 25.66 -14.51 -1.14
C LEU A 75 24.84 -13.95 0.04
N ILE A 76 24.85 -14.62 1.20
CA ILE A 76 24.25 -14.08 2.41
C ILE A 76 25.35 -13.59 3.33
N VAL A 77 25.20 -12.33 3.73
CA VAL A 77 26.12 -11.72 4.66
C VAL A 77 25.40 -11.22 5.90
N ARG A 78 25.89 -11.67 7.05
CA ARG A 78 25.40 -11.28 8.37
C ARG A 78 26.25 -10.14 8.89
N THR A 79 25.58 -9.11 9.39
CA THR A 79 26.20 -7.97 10.06
C THR A 79 25.69 -7.84 11.47
N GLU A 80 26.58 -7.66 12.44
CA GLU A 80 26.19 -7.41 13.82
C GLU A 80 25.92 -5.92 14.09
N GLU A 81 24.71 -5.59 14.52
CA GLU A 81 24.32 -4.27 15.01
C GLU A 81 24.25 -4.28 16.55
N TYR A 82 25.03 -3.40 17.19
CA TYR A 82 24.95 -3.20 18.63
C TYR A 82 23.97 -2.07 18.96
N ARG A 83 22.74 -2.42 19.35
CA ARG A 83 21.77 -1.43 19.79
C ARG A 83 21.92 -1.13 21.28
N ARG A 84 21.83 0.16 21.60
CA ARG A 84 21.67 0.65 22.97
C ARG A 84 20.20 0.97 23.19
N THR A 85 19.46 0.01 23.73
CA THR A 85 18.07 0.23 24.10
C THR A 85 18.05 1.14 25.34
N ARG A 86 17.30 2.25 25.29
CA ARG A 86 17.22 3.18 26.43
C ARG A 86 16.69 2.42 27.64
N PRO A 87 17.25 2.64 28.84
CA PRO A 87 16.74 2.02 30.06
C PRO A 87 15.26 2.35 30.22
N SER A 88 14.43 1.31 30.40
CA SER A 88 13.04 1.48 30.79
C SER A 88 12.97 1.89 32.27
N TYR A 89 11.84 2.44 32.72
CA TYR A 89 11.66 2.86 34.13
C TYR A 89 11.92 1.71 35.13
N ASN A 90 11.80 0.46 34.69
CA ASN A 90 11.98 -0.74 35.51
C ASN A 90 13.35 -1.40 35.36
N GLU A 91 14.18 -0.98 34.38
CA GLU A 91 15.52 -1.54 34.13
C GLU A 91 16.52 -0.40 33.94
N PRO A 92 17.18 0.07 35.01
CA PRO A 92 18.05 1.26 34.99
C PRO A 92 19.39 1.05 34.28
N ARG A 93 19.59 -0.07 33.59
CA ARG A 93 20.81 -0.38 32.83
C ARG A 93 20.48 -0.40 31.36
N TYR A 94 21.37 0.17 30.54
CA TYR A 94 21.32 -0.05 29.10
C TYR A 94 21.46 -1.55 28.85
N ILE A 95 20.47 -2.14 28.19
CA ILE A 95 20.61 -3.48 27.63
C ILE A 95 21.34 -3.29 26.30
N HIS A 96 22.45 -4.01 26.17
CA HIS A 96 23.12 -4.18 24.89
C HIS A 96 22.48 -5.39 24.23
N GLU A 97 21.55 -5.14 23.32
CA GLU A 97 21.00 -6.18 22.46
C GLU A 97 21.89 -6.23 21.21
N GLN A 98 22.46 -7.41 20.97
CA GLN A 98 23.16 -7.72 19.74
C GLN A 98 22.07 -8.16 18.77
N GLU A 99 21.76 -7.30 17.81
CA GLU A 99 20.89 -7.63 16.70
C GLU A 99 21.76 -8.03 15.51
N HIS A 100 21.29 -8.97 14.71
CA HIS A 100 21.93 -9.32 13.46
C HIS A 100 21.02 -8.87 12.32
N THR A 101 21.63 -8.36 11.26
CA THR A 101 20.96 -8.06 10.00
C THR A 101 21.58 -8.94 8.92
N GLU A 102 20.74 -9.64 8.17
CA GLU A 102 21.16 -10.42 7.02
C GLU A 102 20.91 -9.65 5.72
N TRP A 103 21.93 -9.64 4.87
CA TRP A 103 21.94 -9.02 3.56
C TRP A 103 22.09 -10.11 2.51
N VAL A 104 21.32 -10.02 1.43
CA VAL A 104 21.50 -10.85 0.24
C VAL A 104 22.21 -9.99 -0.79
N VAL A 105 23.33 -10.49 -1.33
CA VAL A 105 23.86 -10.02 -2.61
C VAL A 105 23.56 -11.10 -3.64
N GLY A 106 22.69 -10.80 -4.59
CA GLY A 106 22.27 -11.76 -5.61
C GLY A 106 22.76 -11.37 -6.99
N TYR A 107 22.97 -12.37 -7.85
CA TYR A 107 23.27 -12.15 -9.26
C TYR A 107 22.01 -11.76 -10.02
N ASP A 108 22.08 -10.67 -10.78
CA ASP A 108 21.02 -10.21 -11.66
C ASP A 108 21.61 -9.84 -13.03
N PRO A 109 21.49 -10.74 -14.02
CA PRO A 109 22.11 -10.55 -15.33
C PRO A 109 21.56 -9.34 -16.09
N ASP A 110 20.40 -8.81 -15.69
CA ASP A 110 19.71 -7.71 -16.36
C ASP A 110 20.06 -6.32 -15.76
N GLN A 111 20.93 -6.27 -14.74
CA GLN A 111 21.45 -5.03 -14.13
C GLN A 111 22.84 -4.64 -14.67
N GLU A 112 23.16 -3.34 -14.67
CA GLU A 112 24.48 -2.86 -15.11
C GLU A 112 25.64 -3.34 -14.23
N SER A 113 25.43 -3.46 -12.92
CA SER A 113 26.37 -4.06 -11.96
C SER A 113 26.46 -5.57 -12.11
N GLY A 114 25.40 -6.21 -12.61
CA GLY A 114 25.21 -7.66 -12.58
C GLY A 114 24.75 -8.20 -11.22
N PHE A 115 24.53 -7.33 -10.22
CA PHE A 115 24.24 -7.73 -8.84
C PHE A 115 23.29 -6.77 -8.15
N PHE A 116 22.38 -7.32 -7.34
CA PHE A 116 21.50 -6.56 -6.46
C PHE A 116 21.85 -6.81 -4.99
N ILE A 117 21.53 -5.84 -4.12
CA ILE A 117 21.61 -5.98 -2.68
C ILE A 117 20.22 -5.84 -2.03
N HIS A 118 19.91 -6.70 -1.06
CA HIS A 118 18.61 -6.68 -0.38
C HIS A 118 18.72 -7.03 1.11
N GLU A 119 18.04 -6.27 1.96
CA GLU A 119 17.99 -6.49 3.42
C GLU A 119 16.87 -7.48 3.78
N LEU A 120 17.23 -8.61 4.40
CA LEU A 120 16.27 -9.62 4.85
C LEU A 120 15.59 -9.21 6.16
N GLN A 121 14.33 -9.63 6.32
CA GLN A 121 13.66 -9.59 7.62
C GLN A 121 14.36 -10.52 8.61
N SER A 122 14.67 -9.97 9.80
CA SER A 122 15.20 -10.75 10.92
C SER A 122 14.37 -12.01 11.17
N ASP A 123 15.05 -13.15 11.27
CA ASP A 123 14.44 -14.44 11.52
C ASP A 123 15.18 -15.17 12.64
N LYS A 124 14.44 -15.50 13.70
CA LYS A 124 14.97 -16.24 14.86
C LYS A 124 15.47 -17.64 14.51
N ARG A 125 15.04 -18.23 13.38
CA ARG A 125 15.60 -19.50 12.90
C ARG A 125 17.09 -19.38 12.57
N ILE A 126 17.55 -18.19 12.22
CA ILE A 126 18.95 -17.90 11.86
C ILE A 126 19.86 -17.96 13.10
N ASP A 127 19.30 -17.85 14.31
CA ASP A 127 20.00 -18.02 15.58
C ASP A 127 20.21 -19.51 15.93
N ASP A 128 19.55 -20.44 15.23
CA ASP A 128 19.73 -21.87 15.41
C ASP A 128 21.07 -22.31 14.76
N PRO A 129 22.02 -22.88 15.53
CA PRO A 129 23.29 -23.35 14.98
C PRO A 129 23.15 -24.45 13.91
N ASP A 130 22.01 -25.15 13.88
CA ASP A 130 21.72 -26.21 12.91
C ASP A 130 20.97 -25.68 11.67
N PHE A 131 20.68 -24.37 11.59
CA PHE A 131 20.01 -23.78 10.44
C PHE A 131 20.98 -23.63 9.25
N GLU A 132 20.62 -24.26 8.13
CA GLU A 132 21.35 -24.15 6.88
C GLU A 132 20.55 -23.32 5.87
N TRP A 133 21.19 -22.29 5.32
CA TRP A 133 20.64 -21.53 4.22
C TRP A 133 20.56 -22.38 2.96
N THR A 134 19.44 -22.25 2.25
CA THR A 134 19.24 -22.80 0.90
C THR A 134 18.78 -21.69 -0.03
N GLU A 135 18.96 -21.84 -1.34
CA GLU A 135 18.43 -20.86 -2.28
C GLU A 135 16.90 -20.73 -2.17
N GLU A 136 16.17 -21.83 -1.93
CA GLU A 136 14.73 -21.78 -1.73
C GLU A 136 14.35 -20.91 -0.52
N GLU A 137 15.02 -21.08 0.62
CA GLU A 137 14.76 -20.31 1.84
C GLU A 137 15.11 -18.82 1.63
N ILE A 138 16.19 -18.52 0.90
CA ILE A 138 16.55 -17.15 0.53
C ILE A 138 15.44 -16.49 -0.31
N ARG A 139 14.93 -17.18 -1.33
CA ARG A 139 13.84 -16.65 -2.17
C ARG A 139 12.56 -16.47 -1.36
N GLU A 140 12.21 -17.44 -0.52
CA GLU A 140 11.06 -17.36 0.39
C GLU A 140 11.16 -16.12 1.28
N LYS A 141 12.34 -15.87 1.87
CA LYS A 141 12.61 -14.70 2.71
C LYS A 141 12.52 -13.37 1.97
N MET A 142 12.94 -13.34 0.72
CA MET A 142 12.79 -12.17 -0.15
C MET A 142 11.36 -12.02 -0.71
N GLY A 143 10.47 -12.99 -0.49
CA GLY A 143 9.06 -12.93 -0.87
C GLY A 143 8.73 -13.46 -2.26
N PHE A 144 9.63 -14.24 -2.89
CA PHE A 144 9.39 -14.82 -4.22
C PHE A 144 9.70 -16.31 -4.30
N THR A 145 9.28 -16.95 -5.39
CA THR A 145 9.41 -18.39 -5.61
C THR A 145 10.49 -18.70 -6.64
N ARG A 146 10.57 -17.90 -7.71
CA ARG A 146 11.43 -18.15 -8.88
C ARG A 146 11.90 -16.85 -9.51
N GLU A 147 13.06 -16.88 -10.15
CA GLU A 147 13.46 -15.84 -11.10
C GLU A 147 12.62 -15.96 -12.38
N TYR A 148 12.29 -14.83 -13.01
CA TYR A 148 11.65 -14.84 -14.31
C TYR A 148 12.68 -15.09 -15.41
N GLN A 149 12.61 -16.26 -16.06
CA GLN A 149 13.52 -16.65 -17.15
C GLN A 149 12.87 -16.60 -18.53
N GLY A 150 11.82 -15.79 -18.68
CA GLY A 150 10.97 -15.79 -19.87
C GLY A 150 9.87 -16.84 -19.84
N GLY A 151 8.83 -16.62 -20.64
CA GLY A 151 7.68 -17.51 -20.76
C GLY A 151 6.47 -17.10 -19.91
N ASP A 152 5.54 -18.05 -19.72
CA ASP A 152 4.23 -17.79 -19.12
C ASP A 152 4.27 -17.88 -17.59
N LEU A 153 3.77 -16.82 -16.93
CA LEU A 153 3.63 -16.77 -15.48
C LEU A 153 2.57 -17.77 -15.00
N GLN A 154 2.98 -18.73 -14.17
CA GLN A 154 2.08 -19.71 -13.61
C GLN A 154 1.27 -19.13 -12.44
N PRO A 155 -0.04 -19.42 -12.34
CA PRO A 155 -0.84 -18.99 -11.21
C PRO A 155 -0.32 -19.55 -9.88
N GLY A 156 -0.36 -18.73 -8.83
CA GLY A 156 0.04 -19.13 -7.47
C GLY A 156 1.51 -18.85 -7.14
N GLU A 157 2.34 -18.66 -8.16
CA GLU A 157 3.77 -18.41 -8.00
C GLU A 157 4.11 -16.94 -8.04
N THR A 158 5.13 -16.56 -7.27
CA THR A 158 5.69 -15.21 -7.30
C THR A 158 7.02 -15.24 -8.04
N TYR A 159 7.14 -14.45 -9.10
CA TYR A 159 8.34 -14.33 -9.90
C TYR A 159 9.06 -13.03 -9.56
N ARG A 160 10.37 -13.06 -9.33
CA ARG A 160 11.21 -11.86 -9.37
C ARG A 160 11.45 -11.51 -10.84
N LEU A 161 11.18 -10.26 -11.20
CA LEU A 161 11.29 -9.78 -12.58
C LEU A 161 12.67 -9.18 -12.83
N GLN A 162 13.00 -8.13 -12.08
CA GLN A 162 14.25 -7.38 -12.21
C GLN A 162 14.46 -6.60 -10.91
N GLY A 163 15.69 -6.57 -10.41
CA GLY A 163 16.01 -5.88 -9.16
C GLY A 163 15.12 -6.35 -8.02
N ASP A 164 14.42 -5.43 -7.39
CA ASP A 164 13.52 -5.72 -6.27
C ASP A 164 12.05 -5.93 -6.69
N ILE A 165 11.72 -6.00 -7.99
CA ILE A 165 10.34 -6.16 -8.44
C ILE A 165 9.90 -7.62 -8.48
N THR A 166 8.72 -7.88 -7.94
CA THR A 166 8.02 -9.17 -8.05
C THR A 166 6.67 -9.05 -8.75
N ILE A 167 6.28 -10.11 -9.44
CA ILE A 167 4.95 -10.29 -10.00
C ILE A 167 4.37 -11.65 -9.63
N LYS A 168 3.08 -11.66 -9.31
CA LYS A 168 2.31 -12.87 -9.03
C LYS A 168 1.05 -12.90 -9.86
N LYS A 169 0.86 -13.97 -10.64
CA LYS A 169 -0.44 -14.28 -11.23
C LYS A 169 -1.31 -14.89 -10.14
N GLU A 170 -2.39 -14.21 -9.76
CA GLU A 170 -3.33 -14.75 -8.77
C GLU A 170 -4.00 -16.01 -9.35
N GLU A 171 -4.19 -17.04 -8.52
CA GLU A 171 -4.96 -18.22 -8.93
C GLU A 171 -6.33 -17.77 -9.42
N ASP A 172 -6.64 -18.13 -10.67
CA ASP A 172 -7.98 -17.96 -11.24
C ASP A 172 -8.88 -19.00 -10.56
N LYS A 173 -9.25 -18.74 -9.30
CA LYS A 173 -10.22 -19.52 -8.54
C LYS A 173 -11.59 -19.29 -9.18
N SER A 174 -11.77 -19.92 -10.33
CA SER A 174 -12.91 -20.01 -11.23
C SER A 174 -13.31 -18.74 -12.00
N LYS A 175 -14.09 -18.95 -13.07
CA LYS A 175 -14.98 -17.96 -13.70
C LYS A 175 -15.84 -17.13 -12.71
N SER A 176 -15.84 -17.48 -11.41
CA SER A 176 -16.42 -16.69 -10.32
C SER A 176 -15.48 -15.63 -9.73
N GLY A 177 -14.16 -15.69 -9.88
CA GLY A 177 -13.24 -14.64 -9.38
C GLY A 177 -13.53 -13.28 -10.02
N ILE A 178 -13.65 -13.24 -11.35
CA ILE A 178 -14.04 -12.04 -12.09
C ILE A 178 -15.51 -11.65 -11.81
N LYS A 179 -16.44 -12.60 -11.69
CA LYS A 179 -17.87 -12.29 -11.38
C LYS A 179 -18.07 -11.79 -9.95
N TYR A 180 -17.43 -12.41 -8.97
CA TYR A 180 -17.45 -12.05 -7.56
C TYR A 180 -16.75 -10.70 -7.34
N ARG A 181 -15.66 -10.44 -8.07
CA ARG A 181 -14.95 -9.14 -8.01
C ARG A 181 -15.68 -8.02 -8.74
N LYS A 182 -16.29 -8.27 -9.91
CA LYS A 182 -17.29 -7.36 -10.49
C LYS A 182 -18.41 -7.06 -9.50
N SER A 183 -18.83 -8.05 -8.70
CA SER A 183 -19.87 -7.84 -7.69
C SER A 183 -19.40 -6.90 -6.57
N ARG A 184 -18.13 -6.95 -6.16
CA ARG A 184 -17.56 -6.04 -5.16
C ARG A 184 -17.32 -4.63 -5.70
N GLU A 185 -16.76 -4.51 -6.91
CA GLU A 185 -16.65 -3.21 -7.60
C GLU A 185 -18.03 -2.58 -7.84
N VAL A 186 -19.05 -3.40 -8.15
CA VAL A 186 -20.44 -2.96 -8.24
C VAL A 186 -20.94 -2.47 -6.88
N VAL A 187 -20.55 -3.08 -5.75
CA VAL A 187 -20.92 -2.59 -4.41
C VAL A 187 -20.24 -1.26 -4.08
N ASP A 188 -18.96 -1.11 -4.40
CA ASP A 188 -18.22 0.14 -4.17
C ASP A 188 -18.80 1.27 -5.06
N GLU A 189 -19.06 0.97 -6.33
CA GLU A 189 -19.69 1.89 -7.28
C GLU A 189 -21.15 2.20 -6.89
N GLN A 190 -21.90 1.24 -6.36
CA GLN A 190 -23.22 1.49 -5.77
C GLN A 190 -23.12 2.49 -4.62
N SER A 191 -22.11 2.38 -3.75
CA SER A 191 -21.88 3.35 -2.67
C SER A 191 -21.66 4.76 -3.23
N ASP A 192 -20.84 4.90 -4.27
CA ASP A 192 -20.52 6.21 -4.84
C ASP A 192 -21.69 6.80 -5.65
N ILE A 193 -22.45 5.97 -6.36
CA ILE A 193 -23.72 6.36 -6.99
C ILE A 193 -24.73 6.77 -5.92
N ARG A 194 -24.87 6.03 -4.81
CA ARG A 194 -25.75 6.41 -3.70
C ARG A 194 -25.35 7.75 -3.11
N LYS A 195 -24.06 8.00 -2.88
CA LYS A 195 -23.56 9.31 -2.40
C LYS A 195 -23.91 10.44 -3.38
N ALA A 196 -23.69 10.22 -4.69
CA ALA A 196 -23.97 11.20 -5.72
C ALA A 196 -25.48 11.49 -5.86
N LEU A 197 -26.31 10.44 -5.86
CA LEU A 197 -27.77 10.56 -5.88
C LEU A 197 -28.28 11.22 -4.61
N ARG A 198 -27.79 10.82 -3.44
CA ARG A 198 -28.12 11.45 -2.15
C ARG A 198 -27.84 12.95 -2.20
N LYS A 199 -26.67 13.35 -2.69
CA LYS A 199 -26.32 14.77 -2.87
C LYS A 199 -27.30 15.49 -3.81
N LYS A 200 -27.61 14.89 -4.95
CA LYS A 200 -28.53 15.44 -5.95
C LYS A 200 -29.98 15.54 -5.43
N ILE A 201 -30.45 14.53 -4.72
CA ILE A 201 -31.77 14.51 -4.08
C ILE A 201 -31.82 15.58 -2.99
N ILE A 202 -30.80 15.71 -2.15
CA ILE A 202 -30.73 16.79 -1.14
C ILE A 202 -30.76 18.16 -1.83
N GLU A 203 -30.06 18.34 -2.95
CA GLU A 203 -30.00 19.60 -3.69
C GLU A 203 -31.34 19.94 -4.38
N GLN A 204 -32.01 18.94 -4.98
CA GLN A 204 -33.31 19.09 -5.65
C GLN A 204 -34.47 19.20 -4.66
N ALA A 205 -34.40 18.47 -3.55
CA ALA A 205 -35.36 18.50 -2.47
C ALA A 205 -35.06 19.63 -1.47
N LYS A 206 -33.98 20.41 -1.62
CA LYS A 206 -33.67 21.55 -0.75
C LYS A 206 -34.88 22.46 -0.48
N PRO A 207 -35.72 22.84 -1.47
CA PRO A 207 -36.93 23.62 -1.24
C PRO A 207 -38.03 22.86 -0.48
N GLN A 208 -38.09 21.53 -0.61
CA GLN A 208 -39.06 20.67 0.06
C GLN A 208 -38.60 20.22 1.45
N ILE A 209 -37.29 20.15 1.71
CA ILE A 209 -36.63 19.92 3.00
C ILE A 209 -36.73 21.20 3.84
N GLU A 210 -36.53 22.37 3.23
CA GLU A 210 -36.92 23.66 3.82
C GLU A 210 -38.43 23.64 4.16
N GLY A 211 -39.29 23.11 3.29
CA GLY A 211 -40.73 22.91 3.56
C GLY A 211 -41.11 21.74 4.50
N ILE A 212 -40.18 20.86 4.88
CA ILE A 212 -40.37 19.83 5.93
C ILE A 212 -40.00 20.42 7.29
N SER A 213 -39.01 21.33 7.34
CA SER A 213 -38.77 22.18 8.51
C SER A 213 -40.00 23.02 8.88
N ASP A 214 -40.87 23.30 7.91
CA ASP A 214 -42.15 23.99 8.08
C ASP A 214 -43.27 23.12 8.72
N LYS A 215 -43.10 21.79 8.79
CA LYS A 215 -44.18 20.86 9.21
C LYS A 215 -43.96 20.15 10.54
N ILE A 216 -42.84 20.39 11.23
CA ILE A 216 -42.69 19.95 12.63
C ILE A 216 -43.41 20.96 13.52
N THR A 217 -44.74 20.86 13.57
CA THR A 217 -45.61 21.77 14.33
C THR A 217 -45.95 21.15 15.69
N VAL A 218 -45.41 21.71 16.77
CA VAL A 218 -45.88 21.40 18.13
C VAL A 218 -46.17 22.72 18.87
N ASN A 219 -47.44 22.92 19.21
CA ASN A 219 -48.00 23.96 20.09
C ASN A 219 -47.65 25.43 19.79
N SER A 220 -48.55 26.08 19.02
CA SER A 220 -48.96 27.50 19.05
C SER A 220 -47.93 28.64 19.07
N CYS A 221 -46.62 28.40 18.98
CA CYS A 221 -45.60 29.46 18.80
C CYS A 221 -44.71 29.11 17.60
N GLN A 222 -44.95 29.80 16.49
CA GLN A 222 -44.29 29.60 15.19
C GLN A 222 -42.78 29.89 15.24
N LYS A 223 -41.93 28.86 15.24
CA LYS A 223 -40.55 28.93 14.71
C LYS A 223 -40.14 27.59 14.11
N THR A 224 -39.77 27.60 12.84
CA THR A 224 -39.31 26.45 12.06
C THR A 224 -37.80 26.29 12.23
N VAL A 225 -37.33 25.06 12.48
CA VAL A 225 -35.92 24.77 12.70
C VAL A 225 -35.37 24.02 11.50
N ASP A 226 -34.53 24.70 10.72
CA ASP A 226 -33.82 24.11 9.59
C ASP A 226 -32.57 23.36 10.10
N PRO A 227 -32.51 22.02 9.98
CA PRO A 227 -31.37 21.23 10.45
C PRO A 227 -30.04 21.61 9.78
N LEU A 228 -30.09 22.22 8.58
CA LEU A 228 -28.90 22.70 7.86
C LEU A 228 -28.36 24.02 8.44
N LYS A 229 -29.15 24.78 9.21
CA LYS A 229 -28.79 26.10 9.77
C LYS A 229 -28.49 26.09 11.26
N ILE A 230 -28.43 24.91 11.90
CA ILE A 230 -28.05 24.82 13.33
C ILE A 230 -26.54 25.06 13.45
N GLU A 231 -26.17 26.32 13.73
CA GLU A 231 -24.78 26.77 13.86
C GLU A 231 -24.37 27.13 15.28
N SER A 232 -25.32 27.33 16.21
CA SER A 232 -25.03 27.72 17.59
C SER A 232 -24.05 26.77 18.30
N SER A 233 -23.17 27.35 19.11
CA SER A 233 -22.26 26.66 20.05
C SER A 233 -22.70 26.81 21.51
N GLU A 234 -23.81 27.52 21.76
CA GLU A 234 -24.29 27.84 23.10
C GLU A 234 -25.35 26.84 23.58
N SER A 235 -25.22 26.38 24.82
CA SER A 235 -26.08 25.32 25.37
C SER A 235 -27.55 25.74 25.49
N GLU A 236 -27.81 26.99 25.88
CA GLU A 236 -29.18 27.50 26.05
C GLU A 236 -29.88 27.75 24.72
N GLU A 237 -29.16 28.26 23.72
CA GLU A 237 -29.68 28.38 22.35
C GLU A 237 -29.99 27.01 21.75
N LEU A 238 -29.14 26.00 21.96
CA LEU A 238 -29.39 24.63 21.50
C LEU A 238 -30.58 23.99 22.22
N LYS A 239 -30.78 24.25 23.52
CA LYS A 239 -32.00 23.83 24.24
C LYS A 239 -33.24 24.53 23.70
N GLN A 240 -33.12 25.80 23.29
CA GLN A 240 -34.23 26.53 22.66
C GLN A 240 -34.57 25.94 21.29
N ILE A 241 -33.56 25.64 20.46
CA ILE A 241 -33.71 24.96 19.17
C ILE A 241 -34.32 23.57 19.36
N GLN A 242 -33.87 22.80 20.35
CA GLN A 242 -34.42 21.49 20.72
C GLN A 242 -35.91 21.59 21.09
N ARG A 243 -36.28 22.56 21.93
CA ARG A 243 -37.69 22.80 22.31
C ARG A 243 -38.54 23.21 21.13
N GLN A 244 -38.02 24.08 20.25
CA GLN A 244 -38.70 24.52 19.03
C GLN A 244 -38.93 23.35 18.06
N ALA A 245 -37.95 22.43 17.97
CA ALA A 245 -38.05 21.21 17.19
C ALA A 245 -38.95 20.12 17.83
N GLY A 246 -39.53 20.36 19.01
CA GLY A 246 -40.35 19.37 19.72
C GLY A 246 -39.57 18.16 20.25
N ILE A 247 -38.24 18.25 20.33
CA ILE A 247 -37.38 17.15 20.79
C ILE A 247 -37.33 17.16 22.33
N SER A 248 -37.74 16.05 22.96
CA SER A 248 -37.71 15.95 24.41
C SER A 248 -36.27 15.80 24.94
N GLU A 249 -36.03 16.26 26.17
CA GLU A 249 -34.72 16.05 26.82
C GLU A 249 -34.42 14.56 26.98
N ASN A 250 -35.44 13.75 27.29
CA ASN A 250 -35.29 12.30 27.42
C ASN A 250 -34.82 11.68 26.11
N LYS A 251 -35.37 12.07 24.96
CA LYS A 251 -34.93 11.53 23.66
C LYS A 251 -33.47 11.86 23.35
N ILE A 252 -32.97 13.03 23.77
CA ILE A 252 -31.55 13.39 23.67
C ILE A 252 -30.69 12.55 24.61
N ARG A 253 -31.18 12.23 25.81
CA ARG A 253 -30.48 11.39 26.79
C ARG A 253 -30.44 9.93 26.34
N ASP A 254 -31.53 9.40 25.83
CA ASP A 254 -31.59 8.02 25.31
C ASP A 254 -30.55 7.84 24.19
N LEU A 255 -30.49 8.77 23.22
CA LEU A 255 -29.48 8.73 22.16
C LEU A 255 -28.06 9.01 22.64
N GLN A 256 -27.89 9.71 23.77
CA GLN A 256 -26.59 9.90 24.39
C GLN A 256 -26.11 8.58 25.03
N ASP A 257 -27.00 7.88 25.72
CA ASP A 257 -26.71 6.62 26.42
C ASP A 257 -26.46 5.47 25.44
N GLU A 258 -27.06 5.51 24.24
CA GLU A 258 -26.75 4.61 23.12
C GLU A 258 -25.36 4.86 22.49
N ARG A 259 -24.69 5.98 22.82
CA ARG A 259 -23.38 6.35 22.27
C ARG A 259 -22.28 6.09 23.31
N ASP A 260 -21.48 5.06 23.06
CA ASP A 260 -20.31 4.74 23.90
C ASP A 260 -19.37 5.95 24.08
N GLY A 261 -19.04 6.27 25.34
CA GLY A 261 -18.10 7.33 25.71
C GLY A 261 -18.66 8.75 25.78
N TRP A 262 -19.98 8.92 25.73
CA TRP A 262 -20.64 10.23 25.82
C TRP A 262 -21.25 10.48 27.21
N GLU A 263 -20.45 10.44 28.28
CA GLU A 263 -20.96 10.61 29.65
C GLU A 263 -21.50 12.02 29.95
N VAL A 264 -20.93 13.06 29.31
CA VAL A 264 -21.31 14.46 29.51
C VAL A 264 -21.91 15.06 28.24
N LEU A 265 -23.12 15.62 28.35
CA LEU A 265 -23.83 16.28 27.26
C LEU A 265 -23.35 17.72 27.06
N THR A 266 -22.25 17.88 26.33
CA THR A 266 -21.73 19.19 25.94
C THR A 266 -22.62 19.84 24.88
N ALA A 267 -22.51 21.17 24.71
CA ALA A 267 -23.22 21.89 23.65
C ALA A 267 -22.93 21.30 22.24
N LYS A 268 -21.67 20.94 21.96
CA LYS A 268 -21.28 20.28 20.70
C LYS A 268 -22.00 18.93 20.50
N ARG A 269 -22.08 18.09 21.53
CA ARG A 269 -22.77 16.79 21.48
C ARG A 269 -24.28 16.95 21.34
N ARG A 270 -24.87 17.88 22.10
CA ARG A 270 -26.30 18.23 22.01
C ARG A 270 -26.66 18.69 20.60
N LYS A 271 -25.84 19.56 19.99
CA LYS A 271 -25.99 20.00 18.59
C LYS A 271 -25.99 18.82 17.61
N GLN A 272 -25.08 17.87 17.80
CA GLN A 272 -24.97 16.69 16.93
C GLN A 272 -26.22 15.81 17.03
N LEU A 273 -26.72 15.53 18.24
CA LEU A 273 -27.92 14.72 18.45
C LEU A 273 -29.18 15.40 17.91
N ILE A 274 -29.32 16.72 18.11
CA ILE A 274 -30.44 17.48 17.53
C ILE A 274 -30.42 17.39 16.00
N LYS A 275 -29.24 17.56 15.38
CA LYS A 275 -29.09 17.42 13.92
C LYS A 275 -29.47 16.02 13.47
N GLU A 276 -29.02 14.99 14.17
CA GLU A 276 -29.29 13.60 13.84
C GLU A 276 -30.80 13.29 13.87
N ILE A 277 -31.49 13.65 14.96
CA ILE A 277 -32.95 13.46 15.09
C ILE A 277 -33.72 14.18 13.98
N LEU A 278 -33.32 15.41 13.65
CA LEU A 278 -33.99 16.18 12.61
C LEU A 278 -33.68 15.66 11.19
N TRP A 279 -32.56 14.96 11.02
CA TRP A 279 -32.13 14.43 9.74
C TRP A 279 -32.68 13.03 9.47
N GLU A 280 -33.01 12.26 10.50
CA GLU A 280 -33.56 10.90 10.39
C GLU A 280 -34.80 10.83 9.46
N PRO A 281 -35.85 11.68 9.60
CA PRO A 281 -36.99 11.67 8.67
C PRO A 281 -36.64 12.11 7.24
N VAL A 282 -35.56 12.88 7.09
CA VAL A 282 -35.03 13.31 5.79
C VAL A 282 -34.27 12.15 5.14
N GLU A 283 -33.50 11.38 5.91
CA GLU A 283 -32.80 10.19 5.44
C GLU A 283 -33.77 9.09 5.00
N GLU A 284 -34.85 8.84 5.75
CA GLU A 284 -35.89 7.89 5.36
C GLU A 284 -36.53 8.26 4.01
N LYS A 285 -36.90 9.53 3.83
CA LYS A 285 -37.44 10.01 2.54
C LYS A 285 -36.44 9.95 1.40
N ILE A 286 -35.15 10.21 1.67
CA ILE A 286 -34.12 10.08 0.65
C ILE A 286 -33.96 8.60 0.26
N ALA A 287 -33.99 7.68 1.23
CA ALA A 287 -33.90 6.25 0.98
C ALA A 287 -35.05 5.76 0.09
N ASP A 288 -36.29 6.22 0.35
CA ASP A 288 -37.46 5.91 -0.48
C ASP A 288 -37.37 6.42 -1.92
N LEU A 289 -36.63 7.51 -2.15
CA LEU A 289 -36.42 8.10 -3.47
C LEU A 289 -35.27 7.45 -4.25
N ILE A 290 -34.40 6.69 -3.57
CA ILE A 290 -33.31 5.96 -4.22
C ILE A 290 -33.87 4.65 -4.76
N ASP A 291 -34.00 4.56 -6.08
CA ASP A 291 -34.28 3.29 -6.75
C ASP A 291 -33.02 2.40 -6.72
N GLU A 292 -32.96 1.52 -5.73
CA GLU A 292 -31.86 0.56 -5.55
C GLU A 292 -31.65 -0.36 -6.76
N GLN A 293 -32.69 -0.67 -7.54
CA GLN A 293 -32.52 -1.43 -8.78
C GLN A 293 -31.80 -0.62 -9.84
N GLU A 294 -32.10 0.67 -9.97
CA GLU A 294 -31.44 1.56 -10.93
C GLU A 294 -30.01 1.91 -10.49
N VAL A 295 -29.75 2.08 -9.18
CA VAL A 295 -28.39 2.20 -8.64
C VAL A 295 -27.56 0.99 -9.03
N ARG A 296 -28.09 -0.22 -8.77
CA ARG A 296 -27.42 -1.46 -9.11
C ARG A 296 -27.18 -1.60 -10.62
N ARG A 297 -28.19 -1.33 -11.46
CA ARG A 297 -28.04 -1.37 -12.93
C ARG A 297 -27.02 -0.37 -13.44
N THR A 298 -26.97 0.83 -12.86
CA THR A 298 -26.01 1.87 -13.24
C THR A 298 -24.59 1.47 -12.83
N ALA A 299 -24.42 0.95 -11.62
CA ALA A 299 -23.14 0.40 -11.16
C ALA A 299 -22.68 -0.75 -12.07
N GLU A 300 -23.55 -1.71 -12.37
CA GLU A 300 -23.27 -2.82 -13.27
C GLU A 300 -22.91 -2.32 -14.68
N LYS A 301 -23.59 -1.30 -15.22
CA LYS A 301 -23.26 -0.69 -16.51
C LYS A 301 -21.92 0.02 -16.49
N ARG A 302 -21.59 0.78 -15.44
CA ARG A 302 -20.29 1.48 -15.31
C ARG A 302 -19.15 0.49 -15.20
N VAL A 303 -19.24 -0.46 -14.27
CA VAL A 303 -18.27 -1.54 -14.13
C VAL A 303 -18.14 -2.31 -15.44
N ASN A 304 -19.24 -2.68 -16.10
CA ASN A 304 -19.15 -3.37 -17.40
C ASN A 304 -18.52 -2.50 -18.50
N LYS A 305 -18.76 -1.19 -18.49
CA LYS A 305 -18.16 -0.25 -19.44
C LYS A 305 -16.65 -0.12 -19.20
N ASP A 306 -16.22 0.02 -17.96
CA ASP A 306 -14.80 0.12 -17.60
C ASP A 306 -14.07 -1.19 -17.93
N TRP A 307 -14.71 -2.33 -17.66
CA TRP A 307 -14.24 -3.64 -18.11
C TRP A 307 -14.24 -3.83 -19.64
N SER A 308 -15.10 -3.11 -20.36
CA SER A 308 -15.13 -3.15 -21.83
C SER A 308 -14.10 -2.22 -22.48
N ASN A 309 -13.65 -1.17 -21.78
CA ASN A 309 -12.64 -0.22 -22.23
C ASN A 309 -11.22 -0.66 -21.82
N SER A 310 -10.90 -1.95 -21.93
CA SER A 310 -9.61 -2.53 -21.56
C SER A 310 -8.45 -2.15 -22.50
N GLU A 311 -8.58 -1.10 -23.30
CA GLU A 311 -7.53 -0.58 -24.21
C GLU A 311 -6.64 0.49 -23.54
N GLY A 312 -6.78 0.67 -22.23
CA GLY A 312 -5.98 1.63 -21.47
C GLY A 312 -4.56 1.16 -21.18
N GLN A 313 -3.64 2.12 -21.08
CA GLN A 313 -2.36 1.93 -20.43
C GLN A 313 -2.51 2.19 -18.93
N TYR A 314 -1.98 1.30 -18.10
CA TYR A 314 -1.94 1.49 -16.65
C TYR A 314 -0.50 1.49 -16.15
N ASN A 315 -0.17 2.49 -15.34
CA ASN A 315 1.18 2.69 -14.82
C ASN A 315 1.19 2.47 -13.31
N VAL A 316 2.14 1.67 -12.83
CA VAL A 316 2.40 1.48 -11.40
C VAL A 316 3.80 1.98 -11.11
N GLN A 317 3.94 2.85 -10.13
CA GLN A 317 5.25 3.23 -9.60
C GLN A 317 5.47 2.47 -8.28
N LEU A 318 6.59 1.73 -8.21
CA LEU A 318 7.03 0.96 -7.05
C LEU A 318 8.49 1.33 -6.77
N GLY A 319 8.72 2.18 -5.76
CA GLY A 319 10.06 2.73 -5.52
C GLY A 319 10.55 3.56 -6.72
N ASN A 320 11.76 3.23 -7.17
CA ASN A 320 12.43 3.73 -8.38
C ASN A 320 11.93 3.05 -9.68
N HIS A 321 11.13 1.99 -9.60
CA HIS A 321 10.61 1.30 -10.79
C HIS A 321 9.28 1.89 -11.31
N ILE A 322 9.15 1.94 -12.63
CA ILE A 322 7.91 2.26 -13.34
C ILE A 322 7.47 1.05 -14.17
N LEU A 323 6.31 0.50 -13.83
CA LEU A 323 5.70 -0.61 -14.54
C LEU A 323 4.58 -0.09 -15.45
N LEU A 324 4.67 -0.32 -16.76
CA LEU A 324 3.67 0.06 -17.75
C LEU A 324 2.95 -1.17 -18.28
N PHE A 325 1.67 -1.30 -17.98
CA PHE A 325 0.79 -2.33 -18.51
C PHE A 325 -0.01 -1.78 -19.69
N SER A 326 0.10 -2.41 -20.85
CA SER A 326 -0.75 -2.09 -22.01
C SER A 326 -1.99 -2.96 -22.02
N ASN A 327 -3.15 -2.40 -22.37
CA ASN A 327 -4.42 -3.14 -22.42
C ASN A 327 -4.80 -3.80 -21.08
N ALA A 328 -4.63 -3.06 -19.99
CA ALA A 328 -4.88 -3.56 -18.65
C ALA A 328 -5.69 -2.58 -17.80
N ILE A 329 -6.39 -3.11 -16.80
CA ILE A 329 -7.26 -2.33 -15.92
C ILE A 329 -6.69 -2.35 -14.51
N GLN A 330 -6.53 -1.16 -13.92
CA GLN A 330 -6.19 -1.03 -12.52
C GLN A 330 -7.31 -1.61 -11.65
N HIS A 331 -7.00 -2.62 -10.85
CA HIS A 331 -7.91 -3.13 -9.83
C HIS A 331 -7.60 -2.52 -8.45
N SER A 332 -6.31 -2.29 -8.15
CA SER A 332 -5.88 -1.54 -6.98
C SER A 332 -4.48 -0.99 -7.23
N ARG A 333 -3.89 -0.25 -6.27
CA ARG A 333 -2.54 0.33 -6.39
C ARG A 333 -1.47 -0.67 -6.83
N ARG A 334 -1.63 -1.96 -6.51
CA ARG A 334 -0.67 -3.04 -6.78
C ARG A 334 -1.28 -4.22 -7.51
N ARG A 335 -2.48 -4.09 -8.05
CA ARG A 335 -3.19 -5.17 -8.75
C ARG A 335 -3.73 -4.71 -10.08
N VAL A 336 -3.46 -5.53 -11.10
CA VAL A 336 -3.77 -5.24 -12.49
C VAL A 336 -4.53 -6.41 -13.09
N SER A 337 -5.62 -6.12 -13.80
CA SER A 337 -6.40 -7.11 -14.52
C SER A 337 -6.09 -7.04 -16.00
N VAL A 338 -5.66 -8.16 -16.56
CA VAL A 338 -5.41 -8.35 -18.00
C VAL A 338 -6.56 -9.18 -18.56
N ARG A 339 -7.26 -8.64 -19.56
CA ARG A 339 -8.46 -9.29 -20.12
C ARG A 339 -8.13 -10.35 -21.15
N ASP A 340 -7.28 -10.01 -22.10
CA ASP A 340 -6.90 -10.88 -23.21
C ASP A 340 -5.38 -11.06 -23.21
N ARG A 341 -4.64 -10.03 -23.64
CA ARG A 341 -3.19 -9.95 -23.56
C ARG A 341 -2.75 -8.52 -23.27
N SER A 342 -1.70 -8.39 -22.47
CA SER A 342 -1.08 -7.13 -22.09
C SER A 342 0.42 -7.26 -22.25
N LYS A 343 1.10 -6.23 -22.76
CA LYS A 343 2.55 -6.09 -22.56
C LYS A 343 2.80 -5.37 -21.24
N LEU A 344 3.70 -5.90 -20.44
CA LEU A 344 4.25 -5.23 -19.27
C LEU A 344 5.68 -4.79 -19.61
N TYR A 345 5.93 -3.50 -19.43
CA TYR A 345 7.27 -2.93 -19.45
C TYR A 345 7.67 -2.59 -18.02
N VAL A 346 8.79 -3.13 -17.55
CA VAL A 346 9.42 -2.69 -16.31
C VAL A 346 10.55 -1.75 -16.70
N ILE A 347 10.42 -0.50 -16.31
CA ILE A 347 11.39 0.57 -16.58
C ILE A 347 12.04 0.92 -15.26
N HIS A 348 13.36 0.90 -15.27
CA HIS A 348 14.22 1.32 -14.19
C HIS A 348 15.49 1.89 -14.80
N ASP A 349 16.03 2.95 -14.22
CA ASP A 349 17.15 3.72 -14.76
C ASP A 349 18.45 2.93 -14.82
N GLU A 350 18.66 1.99 -13.89
CA GLU A 350 19.92 1.21 -13.78
C GLU A 350 19.89 -0.15 -14.50
N HIS A 351 18.86 -0.37 -15.31
CA HIS A 351 18.36 -1.70 -15.64
C HIS A 351 17.96 -1.73 -17.11
N GLN A 352 18.24 -2.83 -17.80
CA GLN A 352 17.68 -2.99 -19.14
C GLN A 352 16.16 -3.12 -19.03
N ASN A 353 15.41 -2.33 -19.80
CA ASN A 353 13.96 -2.40 -19.78
C ASN A 353 13.47 -3.83 -20.03
N LEU A 354 12.79 -4.44 -19.05
CA LEU A 354 12.21 -5.76 -19.20
C LEU A 354 10.85 -5.65 -19.90
N GLU A 355 10.66 -6.36 -21.01
CA GLU A 355 9.37 -6.52 -21.68
C GLU A 355 8.88 -7.97 -21.53
N LEU A 356 7.68 -8.14 -21.00
CA LEU A 356 7.00 -9.44 -20.98
C LEU A 356 5.55 -9.35 -21.43
N THR A 357 5.06 -10.46 -22.00
CA THR A 357 3.64 -10.59 -22.39
C THR A 357 2.88 -11.30 -21.29
N LEU A 358 1.86 -10.63 -20.77
CA LEU A 358 0.91 -11.16 -19.80
C LEU A 358 -0.34 -11.65 -20.54
N ASP A 359 -0.69 -12.91 -20.33
CA ASP A 359 -1.98 -13.44 -20.74
C ASP A 359 -3.11 -12.95 -19.81
N ARG A 360 -4.34 -13.34 -20.14
CA ARG A 360 -5.51 -13.11 -19.30
C ARG A 360 -5.26 -13.56 -17.85
N GLY A 361 -5.58 -12.66 -16.91
CA GLY A 361 -5.47 -12.93 -15.48
C GLY A 361 -5.51 -11.68 -14.62
N VAL A 362 -5.40 -11.87 -13.31
CA VAL A 362 -5.14 -10.79 -12.36
C VAL A 362 -3.72 -10.96 -11.83
N TYR A 363 -2.97 -9.88 -11.89
CA TYR A 363 -1.58 -9.81 -11.51
C TYR A 363 -1.42 -8.90 -10.29
N ARG A 364 -0.65 -9.35 -9.31
CA ARG A 364 -0.18 -8.53 -8.19
C ARG A 364 1.29 -8.20 -8.43
N VAL A 365 1.65 -6.94 -8.30
CA VAL A 365 3.04 -6.48 -8.38
C VAL A 365 3.44 -5.88 -7.05
N ASP A 366 4.61 -6.25 -6.56
CA ASP A 366 5.17 -5.79 -5.29
C ASP A 366 6.68 -5.61 -5.42
N VAL A 367 7.30 -4.96 -4.42
CA VAL A 367 8.74 -5.03 -4.20
C VAL A 367 9.07 -6.24 -3.33
N LEU A 368 10.32 -6.72 -3.34
CA LEU A 368 10.81 -7.77 -2.44
C LEU A 368 10.49 -7.40 -0.98
N ASP A 369 10.26 -8.42 -0.16
CA ASP A 369 9.94 -8.22 1.25
C ASP A 369 11.17 -7.68 1.98
N ARG A 370 11.15 -6.38 2.33
CA ARG A 370 12.20 -5.71 3.12
C ARG A 370 11.95 -5.85 4.63
N ALA A 371 13.02 -5.77 5.42
CA ALA A 371 12.94 -5.54 6.86
C ALA A 371 12.09 -4.28 7.17
N ARG A 372 11.15 -4.38 8.12
CA ARG A 372 10.25 -3.29 8.51
C ARG A 372 10.78 -2.46 9.67
#